data_AF-A0A1U7X307-F1
#
_entry.id   AF-A0A1U7X307-F1
#
_cell.length_a   1.000
_cell.length_b   1.000
_cell.length_c   1.000
_cell.angle_alpha   90.00
_cell.angle_beta   90.00
_cell.angle_gamma   90.00
#
_symmetry.space_group_name_H-M   'P 1'
#
loop_
_entity.id
_entity.type
_entity.pdbx_description
1 polymer ?
#
loop_
_entity_poly.entity_id
_entity_poly.type
_entity_poly.pdbx_seq_one_letter_code
_entity_poly.pdbx_strand_id
1 'polypeptide(L)'
;MDGRKIADPVSIKEEFISFYKNLMGSSAKSLPAINKEIMQNGPKLTHDQQLSLITEVTEDEKSLAYSEAKGSASSSGIFHYWQDLQSHKLYNKYTCASKNRLQRVIASVISEAQAGFIPGRKISDNIILSHELVKAYTRKNFSPRCMIKIDLTKAYDFVEWIFLEEVMVELGFPSRF
;
A
#
# COMPACT_ATOMS: atom_id res chain seq x y z
N MET A 1 30.40 -6.83 -10.32
CA MET A 1 31.03 -6.18 -9.14
C MET A 1 32.39 -6.82 -8.91
N ASP A 2 33.41 -6.04 -9.24
CA ASP A 2 34.83 -6.34 -9.39
C ASP A 2 35.58 -6.36 -8.05
N GLY A 3 34.85 -6.59 -6.94
CA GLY A 3 35.41 -6.77 -5.60
C GLY A 3 36.07 -5.54 -4.97
N ARG A 4 36.03 -4.38 -5.65
CA ARG A 4 36.59 -3.12 -5.12
C ARG A 4 35.74 -2.59 -3.98
N LYS A 5 36.40 -2.31 -2.85
CA LYS A 5 35.77 -1.72 -1.67
C LYS A 5 35.87 -0.19 -1.77
N ILE A 6 34.74 0.46 -2.00
CA ILE A 6 34.64 1.93 -2.07
C ILE A 6 34.36 2.46 -0.66
N ALA A 7 35.10 3.47 -0.22
CA ALA A 7 34.99 4.03 1.13
C ALA A 7 34.70 5.54 1.14
N ASP A 8 34.85 6.21 0.00
CA ASP A 8 34.58 7.63 -0.12
C ASP A 8 33.07 7.88 -0.37
N PRO A 9 32.45 8.88 0.29
CA PRO A 9 31.02 9.12 0.17
C PRO A 9 30.53 9.47 -1.24
N VAL A 10 31.38 10.06 -2.08
CA VAL A 10 31.03 10.52 -3.42
C VAL A 10 30.92 9.34 -4.38
N SER A 11 31.92 8.47 -4.43
CA SER A 11 31.90 7.26 -5.26
C SER A 11 30.91 6.22 -4.73
N ILE A 12 30.65 6.15 -3.41
CA ILE A 12 29.53 5.32 -2.89
C ILE A 12 28.20 5.81 -3.49
N LYS A 13 27.97 7.13 -3.50
CA LYS A 13 26.75 7.72 -4.08
C LYS A 13 26.66 7.44 -5.58
N GLU A 14 27.75 7.63 -6.32
CA GLU A 14 27.78 7.40 -7.77
C GLU A 14 27.54 5.94 -8.13
N GLU A 15 28.21 5.00 -7.44
CA GLU A 15 28.03 3.56 -7.65
C GLU A 15 26.60 3.14 -7.31
N PHE A 16 26.04 3.65 -6.20
CA PHE A 16 24.67 3.36 -5.80
C PHE A 16 23.65 3.89 -6.81
N ILE A 17 23.82 5.14 -7.27
CA ILE A 17 22.97 5.73 -8.31
C ILE A 17 23.11 4.95 -9.63
N SER A 18 24.33 4.58 -10.01
CA SER A 18 24.62 3.80 -11.22
C SER A 18 23.94 2.43 -11.15
N PHE A 19 24.10 1.71 -10.05
CA PHE A 19 23.46 0.41 -9.81
C PHE A 19 21.94 0.50 -9.95
N TYR A 20 21.30 1.47 -9.28
CA TYR A 20 19.85 1.63 -9.34
C TYR A 20 19.33 2.13 -10.68
N LYS A 21 20.07 2.99 -11.39
CA LYS A 21 19.75 3.36 -12.78
C LYS A 21 19.81 2.17 -13.72
N ASN A 22 20.76 1.26 -13.51
CA ASN A 22 20.86 0.03 -14.31
C ASN A 22 19.75 -0.96 -13.97
N LEU A 23 19.38 -1.06 -12.68
CA LEU A 23 18.35 -1.97 -12.22
C LEU A 23 16.93 -1.50 -12.57
N MET A 24 16.64 -0.21 -12.38
CA MET A 24 15.30 0.37 -12.54
C MET A 24 15.10 1.10 -13.88
N GLY A 25 16.17 1.27 -14.66
CA GLY A 25 16.18 2.05 -15.90
C GLY A 25 16.39 3.56 -15.69
N SER A 26 16.56 4.28 -16.79
CA SER A 26 16.49 5.75 -16.81
C SER A 26 15.04 6.23 -16.74
N SER A 27 14.82 7.48 -16.32
CA SER A 27 13.50 8.14 -16.42
C SER A 27 12.88 7.89 -17.79
N ALA A 28 11.81 7.10 -17.82
CA ALA A 28 11.13 6.77 -19.06
C ALA A 28 10.13 7.89 -19.37
N LYS A 29 10.05 8.29 -20.64
CA LYS A 29 9.05 9.26 -21.10
C LYS A 29 7.62 8.70 -21.07
N SER A 30 7.51 7.38 -21.06
CA SER A 30 6.30 6.59 -20.93
C SER A 30 6.71 5.26 -20.29
N LEU A 31 6.17 4.96 -19.12
CA LEU A 31 6.21 3.62 -18.56
C LEU A 31 4.88 2.95 -18.93
N PRO A 32 4.88 1.67 -19.36
CA PRO A 32 3.64 0.91 -19.31
C PRO A 32 3.15 0.93 -17.86
N ALA A 33 1.89 1.28 -17.64
CA ALA A 33 1.34 1.50 -16.31
C ALA A 33 1.58 0.26 -15.42
N ILE A 34 1.45 -0.96 -15.94
CA ILE A 34 1.75 -2.19 -15.18
C ILE A 34 2.45 -3.27 -16.00
N ASN A 35 3.31 -4.05 -15.33
CA ASN A 35 3.84 -5.29 -15.89
C ASN A 35 2.82 -6.42 -15.67
N LYS A 36 2.07 -6.75 -16.72
CA LYS A 36 0.99 -7.76 -16.67
C LYS A 36 1.48 -9.17 -16.33
N GLU A 37 2.68 -9.55 -16.76
CA GLU A 37 3.23 -10.87 -16.46
C GLU A 37 3.49 -11.04 -14.96
N ILE A 38 4.04 -10.00 -14.31
CA ILE A 38 4.24 -10.00 -12.86
C ILE A 38 2.89 -10.05 -12.14
N MET A 39 1.94 -9.23 -12.57
CA MET A 39 0.61 -9.15 -11.95
C MET A 39 -0.19 -10.45 -12.09
N GLN A 40 -0.08 -11.14 -13.22
CA GLN A 40 -0.76 -12.43 -13.47
C GLN A 40 -0.24 -13.56 -12.58
N ASN A 41 1.04 -13.52 -12.22
CA ASN A 41 1.65 -14.47 -11.29
C ASN A 41 1.42 -14.09 -9.81
N GLY A 42 0.84 -12.93 -9.55
CA GLY A 42 0.50 -12.45 -8.22
C GLY A 42 -0.83 -12.99 -7.69
N PRO A 43 -1.13 -12.72 -6.41
CA PRO A 43 -2.42 -13.07 -5.82
C PRO A 43 -3.55 -12.26 -6.46
N LYS A 44 -4.70 -12.90 -6.67
CA LYS A 44 -5.93 -12.28 -7.19
C LYS A 44 -7.09 -12.60 -6.28
N LEU A 45 -8.10 -11.72 -6.28
CA LEU A 45 -9.35 -11.98 -5.58
C LEU A 45 -10.03 -13.23 -6.13
N THR A 46 -10.58 -14.03 -5.22
CA THR A 46 -11.42 -15.17 -5.59
C THR A 46 -12.78 -14.69 -6.12
N HIS A 47 -13.48 -15.58 -6.82
CA HIS A 47 -14.83 -15.27 -7.31
C HIS A 47 -15.77 -14.88 -6.17
N ASP A 48 -15.73 -15.58 -5.04
CA ASP A 48 -16.56 -15.26 -3.87
C ASP A 48 -16.23 -13.89 -3.27
N GLN A 49 -14.93 -13.53 -3.22
CA GLN A 49 -14.50 -12.21 -2.78
C GLN A 49 -15.00 -11.13 -3.72
N GLN A 50 -14.91 -11.33 -5.04
CA GLN A 50 -15.43 -10.41 -6.04
C GLN A 50 -16.95 -10.22 -5.88
N LEU A 51 -17.70 -11.31 -5.74
CA LEU A 51 -19.15 -11.27 -5.52
C LEU A 51 -19.49 -10.49 -4.25
N SER A 52 -18.75 -10.71 -3.16
CA SER A 52 -18.99 -10.01 -1.90
C SER A 52 -18.85 -8.48 -2.01
N LEU A 53 -17.96 -8.00 -2.89
CA LEU A 53 -17.74 -6.57 -3.12
C LEU A 53 -18.91 -5.92 -3.86
N ILE A 54 -19.51 -6.61 -4.83
CA ILE A 54 -20.57 -6.08 -5.70
C ILE A 54 -21.98 -6.23 -5.12
N THR A 55 -22.14 -6.93 -4.00
CA THR A 55 -23.44 -7.05 -3.32
C THR A 55 -24.03 -5.67 -2.99
N GLU A 56 -25.34 -5.55 -2.89
CA GLU A 56 -25.94 -4.28 -2.49
C GLU A 56 -25.48 -3.84 -1.10
N VAL A 57 -25.15 -2.56 -0.94
CA VAL A 57 -24.78 -1.97 0.35
C VAL A 57 -26.05 -1.79 1.18
N THR A 58 -26.17 -2.57 2.26
CA THR A 58 -27.33 -2.51 3.14
C THR A 58 -27.33 -1.23 3.99
N GLU A 59 -28.51 -0.76 4.38
CA GLU A 59 -28.63 0.40 5.27
C GLU A 59 -28.02 0.15 6.65
N ASP A 60 -28.02 -1.11 7.10
CA ASP A 60 -27.36 -1.52 8.34
C ASP A 60 -25.84 -1.38 8.24
N GLU A 61 -25.25 -1.79 7.11
CA GLU A 61 -23.81 -1.65 6.85
C GLU A 61 -23.39 -0.17 6.83
N LYS A 62 -24.17 0.69 6.17
CA LYS A 62 -23.94 2.15 6.15
C LYS A 62 -24.04 2.77 7.53
N SER A 63 -25.04 2.34 8.32
CA SER A 63 -25.29 2.86 9.66
C SER A 63 -24.20 2.45 10.64
N LEU A 64 -23.77 1.19 10.59
CA LEU A 64 -22.65 0.68 11.37
C LEU A 64 -21.36 1.42 11.00
N ALA A 65 -21.00 1.46 9.71
CA ALA A 65 -19.77 2.11 9.25
C ALA A 65 -19.71 3.60 9.63
N TYR A 66 -20.85 4.30 9.61
CA TYR A 66 -20.93 5.70 10.02
C TYR A 66 -20.80 5.90 11.54
N SER A 67 -21.35 4.99 12.34
CA SER A 67 -21.18 5.02 13.80
C SER A 67 -19.71 4.82 14.22
N GLU A 68 -19.01 3.88 13.59
CA GLU A 68 -17.57 3.64 13.79
C GLU A 68 -16.74 4.88 13.44
N ALA A 69 -17.04 5.52 12.31
CA ALA A 69 -16.36 6.74 11.87
C ALA A 69 -16.57 7.90 12.86
N LYS A 70 -17.74 8.01 13.49
CA LYS A 70 -18.00 9.02 14.54
C LYS A 70 -17.27 8.72 15.84
N GLY A 71 -17.22 7.46 16.27
CA GLY A 71 -16.55 7.07 17.52
C GLY A 71 -15.06 7.38 17.54
N SER A 72 -14.40 7.37 16.37
CA SER A 72 -13.00 7.72 16.21
C SER A 72 -12.69 9.23 16.24
N ALA A 73 -13.71 10.10 16.17
CA ALA A 73 -13.55 11.53 15.86
C ALA A 73 -13.87 12.49 17.03
N SER A 74 -13.86 12.02 18.28
CA SER A 74 -14.32 12.78 19.46
C SER A 74 -13.43 13.97 19.90
N SER A 75 -12.57 14.56 19.07
CA SER A 75 -11.69 15.64 19.53
C SER A 75 -11.26 16.62 18.43
N SER A 76 -12.19 17.41 17.86
CA SER A 76 -11.86 18.75 17.31
C SER A 76 -13.11 19.54 16.90
N GLY A 77 -13.20 20.81 17.34
CA GLY A 77 -14.33 21.71 17.08
C GLY A 77 -14.60 22.03 15.60
N ILE A 78 -13.60 21.88 14.72
CA ILE A 78 -13.77 22.03 13.27
C ILE A 78 -14.64 20.90 12.69
N PHE A 79 -14.58 19.69 13.26
CA PHE A 79 -15.32 18.52 12.77
C PHE A 79 -16.84 18.64 12.98
N HIS A 80 -17.28 19.33 14.05
CA HIS A 80 -18.70 19.55 14.32
C HIS A 80 -19.41 20.33 13.21
N TYR A 81 -18.73 21.33 12.62
CA TYR A 81 -19.31 22.16 11.56
C TYR A 81 -19.54 21.37 10.25
N TRP A 82 -18.59 20.49 9.88
CA TRP A 82 -18.71 19.62 8.71
C TRP A 82 -19.70 18.46 8.92
N GLN A 83 -19.93 18.09 10.19
CA GLN A 83 -20.82 16.99 10.52
C GLN A 83 -22.29 17.31 10.26
N ASP A 84 -22.70 18.58 10.19
CA ASP A 84 -24.11 18.97 10.01
C ASP A 84 -24.58 19.00 8.56
N LEU A 85 -23.66 19.06 7.59
CA LEU A 85 -23.99 19.02 6.16
C LEU A 85 -24.48 17.62 5.74
N GLN A 86 -25.74 17.53 5.29
CA GLN A 86 -26.35 16.25 4.85
C GLN A 86 -25.54 15.55 3.74
N SER A 87 -24.98 16.30 2.78
CA SER A 87 -24.13 15.74 1.73
C SER A 87 -22.87 15.09 2.27
N HIS A 88 -22.27 15.66 3.33
CA HIS A 88 -21.08 15.12 3.97
C HIS A 88 -21.41 13.86 4.79
N LYS A 89 -22.58 13.84 5.47
CA LYS A 89 -23.08 12.64 6.17
C LYS A 89 -23.29 11.47 5.19
N LEU A 90 -23.88 11.74 4.04
CA LEU A 90 -24.18 10.73 3.02
C LEU A 90 -22.91 10.20 2.36
N TYR A 91 -22.02 11.10 1.92
CA TYR A 91 -20.72 10.72 1.35
C TYR A 91 -19.92 9.83 2.30
N ASN A 92 -19.82 10.24 3.58
CA ASN A 92 -19.07 9.49 4.59
C ASN A 92 -19.64 8.09 4.82
N LYS A 93 -20.98 7.93 4.83
CA LYS A 93 -21.62 6.61 4.94
C LYS A 93 -21.18 5.65 3.84
N TYR A 94 -21.20 6.10 2.59
CA TYR A 94 -20.82 5.27 1.45
C TYR A 94 -19.32 4.95 1.46
N THR A 95 -18.46 5.95 1.69
CA THR A 95 -17.01 5.73 1.72
C THR A 95 -16.59 4.80 2.87
N CYS A 96 -17.23 4.90 4.04
CA CYS A 96 -16.95 3.99 5.16
C CYS A 96 -17.43 2.56 4.88
N ALA A 97 -18.59 2.38 4.25
CA ALA A 97 -19.06 1.05 3.85
C ALA A 97 -18.11 0.41 2.83
N SER A 98 -17.72 1.14 1.77
CA SER A 98 -16.76 0.64 0.77
C SER A 98 -15.39 0.33 1.39
N LYS A 99 -14.90 1.16 2.31
CA LYS A 99 -13.68 0.88 3.08
C LYS A 99 -13.80 -0.45 3.84
N ASN A 100 -14.90 -0.66 4.57
CA ASN A 100 -15.07 -1.86 5.38
C ASN A 100 -15.13 -3.13 4.51
N ARG A 101 -15.73 -3.05 3.31
CA ARG A 101 -15.69 -4.14 2.32
C ARG A 101 -14.30 -4.41 1.80
N LEU A 102 -13.57 -3.36 1.42
CA LEU A 102 -12.20 -3.46 0.95
C LEU A 102 -11.29 -4.10 2.01
N GLN A 103 -11.46 -3.73 3.28
CA GLN A 103 -10.68 -4.29 4.38
C GLN A 103 -10.83 -5.82 4.54
N ARG A 104 -11.97 -6.40 4.15
CA ARG A 104 -12.19 -7.85 4.23
C ARG A 104 -11.38 -8.63 3.20
N VAL A 105 -11.04 -8.02 2.07
CA VAL A 105 -10.43 -8.69 0.93
C VAL A 105 -8.98 -8.28 0.68
N ILE A 106 -8.59 -7.05 1.06
CA ILE A 106 -7.28 -6.49 0.72
C ILE A 106 -6.12 -7.33 1.27
N ALA A 107 -6.30 -7.99 2.42
CA ALA A 107 -5.28 -8.81 3.05
C ALA A 107 -4.88 -10.05 2.21
N SER A 108 -5.75 -10.54 1.31
CA SER A 108 -5.46 -11.72 0.48
C SER A 108 -4.67 -11.40 -0.79
N VAL A 109 -4.57 -10.12 -1.16
CA VAL A 109 -3.90 -9.67 -2.40
C VAL A 109 -2.63 -8.86 -2.15
N ILE A 110 -2.28 -8.63 -0.88
CA ILE A 110 -1.06 -7.92 -0.49
C ILE A 110 -0.11 -8.86 0.26
N SER A 111 1.18 -8.55 0.21
CA SER A 111 2.20 -9.28 0.97
C SER A 111 1.95 -9.18 2.49
N GLU A 112 2.31 -10.23 3.23
CA GLU A 112 2.31 -10.23 4.70
C GLU A 112 3.24 -9.16 5.29
N ALA A 113 4.28 -8.75 4.56
CA ALA A 113 5.19 -7.67 4.98
C ALA A 113 4.52 -6.29 5.03
N GLN A 114 3.33 -6.12 4.44
CA GLN A 114 2.55 -4.90 4.54
C GLN A 114 1.77 -4.87 5.85
N ALA A 115 2.32 -4.18 6.85
CA ALA A 115 1.69 -4.03 8.17
C ALA A 115 0.71 -2.84 8.27
N GLY A 116 0.86 -1.82 7.43
CA GLY A 116 0.03 -0.61 7.48
C GLY A 116 -1.37 -0.82 6.89
N PHE A 117 -2.38 -0.22 7.52
CA PHE A 117 -3.77 -0.16 7.05
C PHE A 117 -4.53 -1.50 6.96
N ILE A 118 -3.99 -2.57 7.55
CA ILE A 118 -4.61 -3.91 7.58
C ILE A 118 -4.99 -4.27 9.01
N PRO A 119 -6.29 -4.49 9.31
CA PRO A 119 -6.70 -4.94 10.63
C PRO A 119 -5.97 -6.20 11.08
N GLY A 120 -5.50 -6.22 12.32
CA GLY A 120 -4.79 -7.36 12.90
C GLY A 120 -3.28 -7.41 12.60
N ARG A 121 -2.77 -6.64 11.64
CA ARG A 121 -1.31 -6.52 11.41
C ARG A 121 -0.76 -5.34 12.22
N LYS A 122 0.36 -5.55 12.92
CA LYS A 122 0.95 -4.53 13.77
C LYS A 122 2.27 -4.04 13.18
N ILE A 123 2.51 -2.73 13.28
CA ILE A 123 3.80 -2.15 12.87
C ILE A 123 4.98 -2.74 13.65
N SER A 124 4.75 -3.25 14.87
CA SER A 124 5.73 -3.96 15.68
C SER A 124 6.34 -5.16 14.96
N ASP A 125 5.56 -5.84 14.12
CA ASP A 125 6.01 -7.06 13.44
C ASP A 125 7.07 -6.69 12.39
N ASN A 126 6.88 -5.57 11.69
CA ASN A 126 7.87 -5.01 10.76
C ASN A 126 9.13 -4.51 11.47
N ILE A 127 9.00 -3.97 12.70
CA ILE A 127 10.14 -3.58 13.54
C ILE A 127 10.97 -4.82 13.91
N ILE A 128 10.32 -5.91 14.35
CA ILE A 128 10.98 -7.17 14.67
C ILE A 128 11.67 -7.75 13.44
N LEU A 129 10.98 -7.80 12.30
CA LEU A 129 11.55 -8.27 11.03
C LEU A 129 12.80 -7.46 10.65
N SER A 130 12.74 -6.14 10.79
CA SER A 130 13.88 -5.25 10.52
C SER A 130 15.06 -5.52 11.45
N HIS A 131 14.81 -5.74 12.75
CA HIS A 131 15.85 -6.10 13.71
C HIS A 131 16.52 -7.44 13.37
N GLU A 132 15.75 -8.46 13.01
CA GLU A 132 16.30 -9.76 12.62
C GLU A 132 17.10 -9.67 11.32
N LEU A 133 16.64 -8.87 10.35
CA LEU A 133 17.39 -8.56 9.14
C LEU A 133 18.74 -7.92 9.48
N VAL A 134 18.79 -6.91 10.35
CA VAL A 134 20.05 -6.26 10.78
C VAL A 134 20.96 -7.22 11.53
N LYS A 135 20.41 -8.06 12.42
CA LYS A 135 21.18 -9.08 13.15
C LYS A 135 21.85 -10.07 12.20
N ALA A 136 21.26 -10.36 11.04
CA ALA A 136 21.90 -11.18 10.02
C ALA A 136 23.16 -10.54 9.40
N TYR A 137 23.32 -9.21 9.48
CA TYR A 137 24.51 -8.49 8.96
C TYR A 137 25.77 -8.73 9.78
N THR A 138 25.65 -9.06 11.07
CA THR A 138 26.82 -9.25 11.94
C THR A 138 27.48 -10.63 11.80
N ARG A 139 26.87 -11.54 11.02
CA ARG A 139 27.40 -12.89 10.76
C ARG A 139 28.57 -12.85 9.77
N LYS A 140 29.72 -13.42 10.14
CA LYS A 140 30.89 -13.59 9.25
C LYS A 140 30.60 -14.67 8.19
N ASN A 141 31.22 -14.54 7.01
CA ASN A 141 31.14 -15.48 5.86
C ASN A 141 29.81 -15.54 5.08
N PHE A 142 29.20 -14.39 4.80
CA PHE A 142 28.06 -14.30 3.89
C PHE A 142 28.31 -13.34 2.74
N SER A 143 27.48 -13.45 1.69
CA SER A 143 27.47 -12.50 0.58
C SER A 143 27.31 -11.05 1.07
N PRO A 144 27.92 -10.06 0.39
CA PRO A 144 27.67 -8.65 0.64
C PRO A 144 26.16 -8.35 0.63
N ARG A 145 25.68 -7.52 1.56
CA ARG A 145 24.27 -7.13 1.68
C ARG A 145 24.16 -5.64 1.92
N CYS A 146 23.04 -5.04 1.53
CA CYS A 146 22.70 -3.66 1.86
C CYS A 146 21.20 -3.55 2.21
N MET A 147 20.87 -2.59 3.08
CA MET A 147 19.50 -2.25 3.43
C MET A 147 19.17 -0.90 2.80
N ILE A 148 18.04 -0.82 2.11
CA ILE A 148 17.56 0.41 1.50
C ILE A 148 16.27 0.82 2.20
N LYS A 149 16.21 2.09 2.61
CA LYS A 149 14.98 2.73 3.06
C LYS A 149 14.49 3.68 1.97
N ILE A 150 13.30 3.43 1.45
CA ILE A 150 12.63 4.30 0.48
C ILE A 150 11.47 4.96 1.20
N ASP A 151 11.36 6.29 1.09
CA ASP A 151 10.26 7.07 1.64
C ASP A 151 9.68 7.95 0.53
N LEU A 152 8.34 7.94 0.41
CA LEU A 152 7.63 8.66 -0.64
C LEU A 152 7.03 9.94 -0.07
N THR A 153 7.53 11.09 -0.51
CA THR A 153 6.97 12.38 -0.11
C THR A 153 5.63 12.60 -0.80
N LYS A 154 4.59 12.94 -0.01
CA LYS A 154 3.23 13.22 -0.52
C LYS A 154 2.68 12.11 -1.42
N ALA A 155 2.82 10.86 -0.98
CA ALA A 155 2.43 9.69 -1.78
C ALA A 155 1.03 9.80 -2.42
N TYR A 156 0.06 10.37 -1.70
CA TYR A 156 -1.31 10.55 -2.21
C TYR A 156 -1.45 11.63 -3.30
N ASP A 157 -0.58 12.65 -3.33
CA ASP A 157 -0.63 13.74 -4.32
C ASP A 157 -0.06 13.29 -5.67
N PHE A 158 0.75 12.23 -5.68
CA PHE A 158 1.47 11.72 -6.86
C PHE A 158 0.95 10.38 -7.37
N VAL A 159 -0.19 9.89 -6.88
CA VAL A 159 -0.81 8.67 -7.40
C VAL A 159 -1.38 8.95 -8.80
N GLU A 160 -0.93 8.18 -9.78
CA GLU A 160 -1.53 8.17 -11.10
C GLU A 160 -2.77 7.27 -11.10
N TRP A 161 -3.95 7.84 -11.39
CA TRP A 161 -5.22 7.12 -11.28
C TRP A 161 -5.35 5.96 -12.26
N ILE A 162 -4.85 6.13 -13.48
CA ILE A 162 -4.86 5.08 -14.51
C ILE A 162 -4.02 3.88 -14.05
N PHE A 163 -2.84 4.13 -13.46
CA PHE A 163 -2.02 3.09 -12.86
C PHE A 163 -2.78 2.32 -11.77
N LEU A 164 -3.43 3.04 -10.85
CA LEU A 164 -4.18 2.41 -9.77
C LEU A 164 -5.35 1.57 -10.29
N GLU A 165 -6.09 2.07 -11.28
CA GLU A 165 -7.19 1.36 -11.90
C GLU A 165 -6.73 0.05 -12.57
N GLU A 166 -5.65 0.09 -13.34
CA GLU A 166 -5.09 -1.11 -13.98
C GLU A 166 -4.59 -2.14 -12.94
N VAL A 167 -3.97 -1.69 -11.85
CA VAL A 167 -3.60 -2.57 -10.73
C VAL A 167 -4.83 -3.25 -10.12
N MET A 168 -5.90 -2.48 -9.86
CA MET A 168 -7.13 -3.03 -9.29
C MET A 168 -7.77 -4.07 -10.21
N VAL A 169 -7.81 -3.81 -11.52
CA VAL A 169 -8.31 -4.78 -12.51
C VAL A 169 -7.48 -6.06 -12.50
N GLU A 170 -6.16 -5.97 -12.49
CA GLU A 170 -5.30 -7.16 -12.50
C GLU A 170 -5.35 -7.97 -11.20
N LEU A 171 -5.55 -7.30 -10.05
CA LEU A 171 -5.82 -7.95 -8.76
C LEU A 171 -7.20 -8.62 -8.70
N GLY A 172 -8.04 -8.43 -9.72
CA GLY A 172 -9.35 -9.03 -9.84
C GLY A 172 -10.44 -8.27 -9.11
N PHE A 173 -10.29 -6.96 -8.88
CA PHE A 173 -11.41 -6.14 -8.41
C PHE A 173 -12.46 -5.98 -9.52
N PRO A 174 -13.75 -6.01 -9.17
CA PRO A 174 -14.82 -5.76 -10.14
C PRO A 174 -14.74 -4.32 -10.65
N SER A 175 -15.14 -4.12 -11.91
CA SER A 175 -15.17 -2.79 -12.55
C SER A 175 -16.15 -1.82 -11.87
N ARG A 176 -17.06 -2.33 -11.04
CA ARG A 176 -18.03 -1.55 -10.29
C ARG A 176 -18.18 -2.13 -8.88
N PHE A 177 -17.79 -1.38 -7.86
CA PHE A 177 -18.10 -1.62 -6.44
C PHE A 177 -18.17 -0.30 -5.67
#